data_AF-A0A5E4HP39-F1
#
_entry.id   AF-A0A5E4HP39-F1
#
_cell.length_a   1.000
_cell.length_b   1.000
_cell.length_c   1.000
_cell.angle_alpha   90.00
_cell.angle_beta   90.00
_cell.angle_gamma   90.00
#
_symmetry.space_group_name_H-M   'P 1'
#
loop_
_entity.id
_entity.type
_entity.pdbx_description
1 polymer ?
#
loop_
_entity_poly.entity_id
_entity_poly.type
_entity_poly.pdbx_seq_one_letter_code
_entity_poly.pdbx_strand_id
1 'polypeptide(L)'
;MKLKNYDFHLIILTTLILFGIGAVSLYGITYYNYLAVDSQWTQTAQYVLYIDEMNSYLYPFLVLLLISLGLCIPKRLFEQDILIKFSGVLLGITVIVTVFSGLEKGLGFILAVMTVVQAIVLIMTVRKSKSIRFEKEGYIARIGSSLLHFGFVIIILNFVSFRDSPFHLLIFWIGVVLITVGNVFSFYPEKMGLLLTND
;
A
#
# COMPACT_ATOMS: atom_id res chain seq x y z
N MET A 1 4.85 7.02 -27.99
CA MET A 1 6.13 7.23 -27.27
C MET A 1 6.00 7.72 -25.82
N LYS A 2 4.78 7.97 -25.26
CA LYS A 2 4.58 8.57 -23.92
C LYS A 2 4.29 7.60 -22.74
N LEU A 3 3.90 6.33 -23.00
CA LEU A 3 3.47 5.38 -21.95
C LEU A 3 4.62 4.85 -21.08
N LYS A 4 5.75 4.50 -21.69
CA LYS A 4 6.90 3.91 -20.98
C LYS A 4 7.52 4.87 -19.95
N ASN A 5 7.50 6.18 -20.21
CA ASN A 5 8.05 7.18 -19.29
C ASN A 5 7.13 7.43 -18.08
N TYR A 6 5.80 7.41 -18.25
CA TYR A 6 4.87 7.61 -17.15
C TYR A 6 4.94 6.46 -16.14
N ASP A 7 5.01 5.23 -16.63
CA ASP A 7 5.11 4.03 -15.79
C ASP A 7 6.45 3.97 -15.07
N PHE A 8 7.53 4.34 -15.76
CA PHE A 8 8.86 4.45 -15.17
C PHE A 8 8.90 5.50 -14.05
N HIS A 9 8.28 6.66 -14.24
CA HIS A 9 8.20 7.69 -13.19
C HIS A 9 7.36 7.24 -11.99
N LEU A 10 6.24 6.55 -12.21
CA LEU A 10 5.42 5.99 -11.12
C LEU A 10 6.17 4.93 -10.31
N ILE A 11 6.94 4.06 -10.97
CA ILE A 11 7.77 3.07 -10.30
C ILE A 11 8.83 3.77 -9.45
N ILE A 12 9.60 4.71 -10.03
CA ILE A 12 10.62 5.47 -9.30
C ILE A 12 10.02 6.21 -8.09
N LEU A 13 8.90 6.90 -8.31
CA LEU A 13 8.20 7.63 -7.26
C LEU A 13 7.80 6.69 -6.12
N THR A 14 7.19 5.55 -6.44
CA THR A 14 6.77 4.58 -5.43
C THR A 14 7.97 3.98 -4.70
N THR A 15 9.06 3.66 -5.40
CA THR A 15 10.30 3.17 -4.78
C THR A 15 10.90 4.19 -3.83
N LEU A 16 10.96 5.47 -4.21
CA LEU A 16 11.46 6.54 -3.34
C LEU A 16 10.58 6.73 -2.10
N ILE A 17 9.26 6.69 -2.26
CA ILE A 17 8.31 6.80 -1.14
C ILE A 17 8.51 5.63 -0.17
N LEU A 18 8.57 4.39 -0.67
CA LEU A 18 8.79 3.21 0.15
C LEU A 18 10.15 3.24 0.86
N PHE A 19 11.18 3.73 0.18
CA PHE A 19 12.50 3.96 0.78
C PHE A 19 12.42 4.99 1.91
N GLY A 20 11.70 6.10 1.71
CA GLY A 20 11.45 7.12 2.74
C GLY A 20 10.74 6.55 3.97
N ILE A 21 9.67 5.78 3.76
CA ILE A 21 8.95 5.09 4.86
C ILE A 21 9.89 4.14 5.61
N GLY A 22 10.72 3.38 4.87
CA GLY A 22 11.72 2.50 5.47
C GLY A 22 12.76 3.24 6.31
N ALA A 23 13.24 4.40 5.82
CA ALA A 23 14.20 5.24 6.54
C ALA A 23 13.59 5.83 7.83
N VAL A 24 12.36 6.35 7.77
CA VAL A 24 11.64 6.85 8.96
C VAL A 24 11.40 5.72 9.96
N SER A 25 11.04 4.53 9.48
CA SER A 25 10.81 3.36 10.32
C SER A 25 12.10 2.89 11.02
N LEU A 26 13.24 2.88 10.31
CA LEU A 26 14.54 2.54 10.87
C LEU A 26 15.02 3.59 11.88
N TYR A 27 14.79 4.87 11.58
CA TYR A 27 15.01 5.96 12.53
C TYR A 27 14.15 5.81 13.80
N GLY A 28 12.85 5.55 13.64
CA GLY A 28 11.95 5.33 14.77
C GLY A 28 12.38 4.17 15.67
N ILE A 29 12.73 3.01 15.09
CA ILE A 29 13.20 1.85 15.87
C ILE A 29 14.52 2.15 16.60
N THR A 30 15.46 2.82 15.95
CA THR A 30 16.75 3.16 16.58
C THR A 30 16.60 4.18 17.71
N TYR A 31 15.77 5.21 17.49
CA TYR A 31 15.46 6.21 18.50
C TYR A 31 14.66 5.63 19.68
N TYR A 32 13.68 4.77 19.39
CA TYR A 32 12.95 4.01 20.42
C TYR A 32 13.91 3.17 21.26
N ASN A 33 14.81 2.40 20.65
CA ASN A 33 15.78 1.58 21.38
C ASN A 33 16.75 2.39 22.23
N TYR A 34 17.08 3.61 21.82
CA TYR A 34 17.90 4.52 22.61
C TYR A 34 17.17 5.05 23.87
N LEU A 35 15.87 5.34 23.76
CA LEU A 35 15.06 5.87 24.87
C LEU A 35 14.44 4.78 25.75
N ALA A 36 14.23 3.58 25.22
CA ALA A 36 13.67 2.43 25.93
C ALA A 36 14.66 1.76 26.91
N VAL A 37 15.82 2.38 27.16
CA VAL A 37 16.72 2.03 28.27
C VAL A 37 16.00 2.18 29.61
N ASP A 38 15.08 3.15 29.72
CA ASP A 38 14.19 3.30 30.86
C ASP A 38 12.89 2.51 30.65
N SER A 39 12.69 1.46 31.46
CA SER A 39 11.55 0.52 31.32
C SER A 39 10.17 1.15 31.52
N GLN A 40 10.08 2.32 32.17
CA GLN A 40 8.83 3.05 32.38
C GLN A 40 8.58 4.17 31.35
N TRP A 41 9.51 4.41 30.41
CA TRP A 41 9.38 5.49 29.44
C TRP A 41 8.08 5.41 28.63
N THR A 42 7.62 4.19 28.31
CA THR A 42 6.37 3.93 27.57
C THR A 42 5.09 4.41 28.27
N GLN A 43 5.15 4.69 29.58
CA GLN A 43 4.02 5.21 30.37
C GLN A 43 4.07 6.73 30.57
N THR A 44 5.10 7.39 30.04
CA THR A 44 5.29 8.83 30.21
C THR A 44 4.68 9.64 29.07
N ALA A 45 4.39 10.92 29.31
CA ALA A 45 3.95 11.85 28.27
C ALA A 45 4.95 12.00 27.12
N GLN A 46 6.24 11.72 27.37
CA GLN A 46 7.29 11.75 26.35
C GLN A 46 7.09 10.67 25.28
N TYR A 47 6.53 9.52 25.64
CA TYR A 47 6.20 8.46 24.69
C TYR A 47 5.08 8.89 23.73
N VAL A 48 4.06 9.59 24.23
CA VAL A 48 2.97 10.11 23.40
C VAL A 48 3.50 11.14 22.39
N LEU A 49 4.36 12.07 22.84
CA LEU A 49 5.00 13.05 21.97
C LEU A 49 5.87 12.38 20.89
N TYR A 50 6.64 11.35 21.26
CA TYR A 50 7.42 10.57 20.31
C TYR A 50 6.53 9.93 19.23
N ILE A 51 5.41 9.32 19.62
CA ILE A 51 4.47 8.72 18.66
C ILE A 51 3.88 9.78 17.71
N ASP A 52 3.51 10.95 18.23
CA ASP A 52 2.98 12.04 17.41
C ASP A 52 4.00 12.59 16.41
N GLU A 53 5.26 12.76 16.81
CA GLU A 53 6.33 13.16 15.89
C GLU A 53 6.57 12.11 14.80
N MET A 54 6.63 10.82 15.17
CA MET A 54 6.84 9.75 14.20
C MET A 54 5.68 9.67 13.20
N ASN A 55 4.44 9.84 13.68
CA ASN A 55 3.25 9.89 12.82
C ASN A 55 3.33 11.08 11.86
N SER A 56 3.70 12.26 12.36
CA SER A 56 3.86 13.48 11.56
C SER A 56 4.84 13.30 10.41
N TYR A 57 5.99 12.64 10.65
CA TYR A 57 6.95 12.32 9.61
C TYR A 57 6.43 11.32 8.59
N LEU A 58 5.56 10.39 9.00
CA LEU A 58 5.10 9.29 8.17
C LEU A 58 3.88 9.67 7.30
N TYR A 59 2.99 10.55 7.79
CA TYR A 59 1.81 11.03 7.05
C TYR A 59 2.07 11.52 5.61
N PRO A 60 3.06 12.39 5.32
CA PRO A 60 3.26 12.87 3.95
C PRO A 60 3.63 11.74 2.98
N PHE A 61 4.41 10.75 3.45
CA PHE A 61 4.74 9.58 2.64
C PHE A 61 3.52 8.69 2.39
N LEU A 62 2.63 8.53 3.37
CA LEU A 62 1.38 7.79 3.18
C LEU A 62 0.45 8.46 2.18
N VAL A 63 0.31 9.79 2.23
CA VAL A 63 -0.49 10.54 1.26
C VAL A 63 0.10 10.40 -0.15
N LEU A 64 1.41 10.54 -0.31
CA LEU A 64 2.09 10.32 -1.59
C LEU A 64 1.92 8.89 -2.09
N LEU A 65 2.06 7.90 -1.20
CA LEU A 65 1.89 6.49 -1.52
C LEU A 65 0.45 6.21 -1.96
N LEU A 66 -0.54 6.80 -1.29
CA LEU A 66 -1.95 6.70 -1.63
C LEU A 66 -2.24 7.27 -3.03
N ILE A 67 -1.71 8.44 -3.35
CA ILE A 67 -1.84 9.04 -4.68
C ILE A 67 -1.23 8.12 -5.73
N SER A 68 -0.03 7.59 -5.47
CA SER A 68 0.64 6.66 -6.38
C SER A 68 -0.17 5.37 -6.58
N LEU A 69 -0.63 4.74 -5.50
CA LEU A 69 -1.45 3.51 -5.54
C LEU A 69 -2.81 3.75 -6.23
N GLY A 70 -3.44 4.89 -5.96
CA GLY A 70 -4.71 5.30 -6.58
C GLY A 70 -4.62 5.50 -8.10
N LEU A 71 -3.41 5.74 -8.63
CA LEU A 71 -3.12 5.78 -10.06
C LEU A 71 -2.70 4.40 -10.61
N CYS A 72 -1.98 3.60 -9.82
CA CYS A 72 -1.46 2.29 -10.22
C CYS A 72 -2.53 1.18 -10.30
N ILE A 73 -3.53 1.20 -9.42
CA ILE A 73 -4.54 0.13 -9.28
C ILE A 73 -5.57 0.18 -10.43
N PRO A 74 -6.32 1.27 -10.64
CA PRO A 74 -7.37 1.29 -11.66
C PRO A 74 -6.83 1.24 -13.09
N LYS A 75 -5.55 1.56 -13.33
CA LYS A 75 -4.88 1.35 -14.62
C LYS A 75 -4.87 -0.13 -15.08
N ARG A 76 -4.97 -1.07 -14.14
CA ARG A 76 -5.00 -2.52 -14.44
C ARG A 76 -6.37 -2.99 -14.95
N LEU A 77 -7.44 -2.25 -14.62
CA LEU A 77 -8.83 -2.60 -14.91
C LEU A 77 -9.44 -1.78 -16.06
N PHE A 78 -9.05 -0.51 -16.22
CA PHE A 78 -9.73 0.42 -17.11
C PHE A 78 -8.82 1.02 -18.18
N GLU A 79 -9.42 1.34 -19.34
CA GLU A 79 -8.79 2.18 -20.35
C GLU A 79 -8.68 3.63 -19.87
N GLN A 80 -7.70 4.36 -20.43
CA GLN A 80 -7.21 5.64 -19.89
C GLN A 80 -8.30 6.72 -19.72
N ASP A 81 -9.31 6.74 -20.61
CA ASP A 81 -10.43 7.69 -20.53
C ASP A 81 -11.43 7.38 -19.40
N ILE A 82 -11.65 6.11 -19.09
CA ILE A 82 -12.51 5.68 -17.98
C ILE A 82 -11.73 5.80 -16.65
N LEU A 83 -10.42 5.55 -16.68
CA LEU A 83 -9.52 5.70 -15.54
C LEU A 83 -9.56 7.12 -14.97
N ILE A 84 -9.39 8.13 -15.82
CA ILE A 84 -9.36 9.54 -15.39
C ILE A 84 -10.73 9.94 -14.82
N LYS A 85 -11.84 9.49 -15.43
CA LYS A 85 -13.19 9.75 -14.91
C LYS A 85 -13.42 9.08 -13.57
N PHE A 86 -13.04 7.81 -13.42
CA PHE A 86 -13.20 7.06 -12.17
C PHE A 86 -12.34 7.67 -11.05
N SER A 87 -11.04 7.89 -11.31
CA SER A 87 -10.14 8.52 -10.35
C SER A 87 -10.57 9.94 -9.99
N GLY A 88 -11.07 10.72 -10.97
CA GLY A 88 -11.58 12.06 -10.74
C GLY A 88 -12.85 12.10 -9.88
N VAL A 89 -13.81 11.20 -10.15
CA VAL A 89 -15.02 11.06 -9.32
C VAL A 89 -14.65 10.60 -7.91
N LEU A 90 -13.77 9.61 -7.79
CA LEU A 90 -13.35 9.10 -6.49
C LEU A 90 -12.61 10.15 -5.67
N LEU A 91 -11.70 10.91 -6.29
CA LEU A 91 -11.05 12.07 -5.65
C LEU A 91 -12.08 13.12 -5.24
N GLY A 92 -13.03 13.45 -6.11
CA GLY A 92 -14.10 14.40 -5.81
C GLY A 92 -14.90 14.00 -4.57
N ILE A 93 -15.34 12.74 -4.49
CA ILE A 93 -16.06 12.20 -3.32
C ILE A 93 -15.15 12.24 -2.09
N THR A 94 -13.87 11.88 -2.23
CA THR A 94 -12.90 11.91 -1.13
C THR A 94 -12.69 13.32 -0.59
N VAL A 95 -12.62 14.33 -1.46
CA VAL A 95 -12.54 15.74 -1.07
C VAL A 95 -13.79 16.16 -0.32
N ILE A 96 -14.98 15.79 -0.80
CA ILE A 96 -16.24 16.07 -0.11
C ILE A 96 -16.22 15.44 1.28
N VAL A 97 -15.92 14.15 1.40
CA VAL A 97 -15.82 13.46 2.69
C VAL A 97 -14.77 14.12 3.60
N THR A 98 -13.64 14.55 3.06
CA THR A 98 -12.58 15.24 3.80
C THR A 98 -13.06 16.56 4.38
N VAL A 99 -13.80 17.36 3.60
CA VAL A 99 -14.35 18.65 4.04
C VAL A 99 -15.38 18.48 5.15
N PHE A 100 -16.22 17.43 5.09
CA PHE A 100 -17.28 17.21 6.08
C PHE A 100 -16.85 16.41 7.31
N SER A 101 -15.85 15.53 7.18
CA SER A 101 -15.52 14.51 8.19
C SER A 101 -14.06 14.51 8.64
N GLY A 102 -13.24 15.42 8.10
CA GLY A 102 -11.80 15.51 8.40
C GLY A 102 -10.93 14.63 7.50
N LEU A 103 -9.63 14.95 7.48
CA LEU A 103 -8.64 14.32 6.62
C LEU A 103 -8.51 12.82 6.86
N GLU A 104 -8.53 12.39 8.12
CA GLU A 104 -8.38 10.97 8.49
C GLU A 104 -9.51 10.11 7.91
N LYS A 105 -10.76 10.57 8.00
CA LYS A 105 -11.91 9.84 7.45
C LYS A 105 -11.96 9.87 5.92
N GLY A 106 -11.53 10.98 5.32
CA GLY A 106 -11.36 11.06 3.86
C GLY A 106 -10.32 10.07 3.34
N LEU A 107 -9.14 10.04 3.95
CA LEU A 107 -8.07 9.09 3.62
C LEU A 107 -8.51 7.63 3.86
N GLY A 108 -9.19 7.37 4.99
CA GLY A 108 -9.75 6.05 5.29
C GLY A 108 -10.76 5.59 4.24
N PHE A 109 -11.65 6.48 3.78
CA PHE A 109 -12.64 6.18 2.75
C PHE A 109 -12.00 5.77 1.42
N ILE A 110 -11.07 6.57 0.90
CA ILE A 110 -10.41 6.25 -0.37
C ILE A 110 -9.56 4.98 -0.25
N LEU A 111 -8.90 4.76 0.88
CA LEU A 111 -8.18 3.51 1.15
C LEU A 111 -9.10 2.30 1.19
N ALA A 112 -10.27 2.42 1.82
CA ALA A 112 -11.27 1.34 1.84
C ALA A 112 -11.74 1.00 0.42
N VAL A 113 -12.06 2.02 -0.40
CA VAL A 113 -12.43 1.80 -1.81
C VAL A 113 -11.28 1.15 -2.59
N MET A 114 -10.05 1.63 -2.43
CA MET A 114 -8.88 1.06 -3.09
C MET A 114 -8.61 -0.39 -2.66
N THR A 115 -8.86 -0.71 -1.39
CA THR A 115 -8.76 -2.08 -0.87
C THR A 115 -9.76 -3.00 -1.57
N VAL A 116 -11.02 -2.57 -1.71
CA VAL A 116 -12.06 -3.33 -2.41
C VAL A 116 -11.70 -3.53 -3.88
N VAL A 117 -11.30 -2.45 -4.58
CA VAL A 117 -10.88 -2.54 -5.99
C VAL A 117 -9.70 -3.49 -6.14
N GLN A 118 -8.69 -3.40 -5.28
CA GLN A 118 -7.52 -4.26 -5.33
C GLN A 118 -7.84 -5.72 -5.00
N ALA A 119 -8.79 -5.98 -4.09
CA ALA A 119 -9.29 -7.33 -3.83
C ALA A 119 -9.98 -7.91 -5.07
N ILE A 120 -10.79 -7.11 -5.78
CA ILE A 120 -11.41 -7.53 -7.05
C ILE A 120 -10.33 -7.86 -8.10
N VAL A 121 -9.31 -7.01 -8.24
CA VAL A 121 -8.17 -7.27 -9.15
C VAL A 121 -7.49 -8.58 -8.78
N LEU A 122 -7.24 -8.83 -7.50
CA LEU A 122 -6.63 -10.06 -7.03
C LEU A 122 -7.48 -11.29 -7.37
N ILE A 123 -8.78 -11.27 -7.09
CA ILE A 123 -9.71 -12.37 -7.42
C ILE A 123 -9.73 -12.63 -8.93
N MET A 124 -9.82 -11.57 -9.75
CA MET A 124 -9.80 -11.70 -11.20
C MET A 124 -8.46 -12.25 -11.72
N THR A 125 -7.35 -11.88 -11.07
CA THR A 125 -6.02 -12.39 -11.40
C THR A 125 -5.93 -13.89 -11.12
N VAL A 126 -6.41 -14.34 -9.95
CA VAL A 126 -6.45 -15.76 -9.58
C VAL A 126 -7.38 -16.56 -10.49
N ARG A 127 -8.50 -15.98 -10.95
CA ARG A 127 -9.43 -16.63 -11.90
C ARG A 127 -8.93 -16.63 -13.35
N LYS A 128 -7.67 -16.24 -13.61
CA LYS A 128 -7.07 -16.16 -14.96
C LYS A 128 -7.91 -15.33 -15.96
N SER A 129 -8.59 -14.29 -15.49
CA SER A 129 -9.39 -13.44 -16.38
C SER A 129 -8.51 -12.69 -17.38
N LYS A 130 -8.83 -12.80 -18.68
CA LYS A 130 -8.13 -12.08 -19.76
C LYS A 130 -8.34 -10.57 -19.74
N SER A 131 -9.24 -10.08 -18.89
CA SER A 131 -9.61 -8.65 -18.80
C SER A 131 -8.51 -7.78 -18.15
N ILE A 132 -7.62 -8.36 -17.34
CA ILE A 132 -6.59 -7.58 -16.64
C ILE A 132 -5.32 -7.44 -17.48
N ARG A 133 -4.91 -6.19 -17.69
CA ARG A 133 -3.66 -5.84 -18.37
C ARG A 133 -2.51 -5.80 -17.37
N PHE A 134 -1.52 -6.67 -17.57
CA PHE A 134 -0.26 -6.66 -16.82
C PHE A 134 0.92 -6.46 -17.77
N GLU A 135 1.93 -5.73 -17.32
CA GLU A 135 3.14 -5.44 -18.08
C GLU A 135 4.11 -6.64 -18.15
N LYS A 136 4.09 -7.53 -17.16
CA LYS A 136 4.89 -8.76 -17.14
C LYS A 136 4.13 -9.96 -17.72
N GLU A 137 4.84 -10.77 -18.51
CA GLU A 137 4.42 -12.08 -18.99
C GLU A 137 4.66 -13.14 -17.89
N GLY A 138 3.63 -13.94 -17.56
CA GLY A 138 3.70 -14.98 -16.53
C GLY A 138 2.62 -14.87 -15.44
N TYR A 139 1.81 -15.91 -15.27
CA TYR A 139 0.69 -15.95 -14.30
C TYR A 139 1.13 -15.70 -12.85
N ILE A 140 2.25 -16.30 -12.43
CA ILE A 140 2.78 -16.18 -11.07
C ILE A 140 3.28 -14.77 -10.77
N ALA A 141 3.97 -14.13 -11.73
CA ALA A 141 4.40 -12.74 -11.60
C ALA A 141 3.21 -11.78 -11.47
N ARG A 142 2.08 -12.07 -12.14
CA ARG A 142 0.84 -11.28 -12.04
C ARG A 142 0.20 -11.39 -10.66
N ILE A 143 0.13 -12.61 -10.12
CA ILE A 143 -0.34 -12.84 -8.75
C ILE A 143 0.57 -12.12 -7.76
N GLY A 144 1.89 -12.26 -7.89
CA GLY A 144 2.86 -11.61 -7.01
C GLY A 144 2.71 -10.09 -6.99
N SER A 145 2.58 -9.47 -8.17
CA SER A 145 2.36 -8.03 -8.29
C SER A 145 1.06 -7.58 -7.63
N SER A 146 -0.02 -8.36 -7.79
CA SER A 146 -1.31 -8.06 -7.18
C SER A 146 -1.29 -8.22 -5.65
N LEU A 147 -0.61 -9.25 -5.14
CA LEU A 147 -0.39 -9.46 -3.70
C LEU A 147 0.38 -8.30 -3.08
N LEU A 148 1.43 -7.82 -3.76
CA LEU A 148 2.21 -6.67 -3.30
C LEU A 148 1.34 -5.43 -3.14
N HIS A 149 0.58 -5.08 -4.16
CA HIS A 149 -0.29 -3.90 -4.13
C HIS A 149 -1.36 -4.04 -3.05
N PHE A 150 -1.95 -5.24 -2.90
CA PHE A 150 -2.95 -5.50 -1.87
C PHE A 150 -2.36 -5.42 -0.46
N GLY A 151 -1.18 -5.99 -0.23
CA GLY A 151 -0.48 -5.93 1.05
C GLY A 151 -0.13 -4.49 1.45
N PHE A 152 0.38 -3.67 0.52
CA PHE A 152 0.64 -2.25 0.79
C PHE A 152 -0.63 -1.48 1.14
N VAL A 153 -1.71 -1.67 0.37
CA VAL A 153 -2.99 -1.00 0.65
C VAL A 153 -3.53 -1.39 2.04
N ILE A 154 -3.44 -2.67 2.43
CA ILE A 154 -3.84 -3.13 3.77
C ILE A 154 -3.01 -2.46 4.86
N ILE A 155 -1.68 -2.40 4.73
CA ILE A 155 -0.83 -1.76 5.74
C ILE A 155 -1.18 -0.28 5.91
N ILE A 156 -1.40 0.43 4.80
CA ILE A 156 -1.74 1.85 4.84
C ILE A 156 -3.13 2.06 5.45
N LEU A 157 -4.12 1.23 5.05
CA LEU A 157 -5.45 1.25 5.65
C LEU A 157 -5.39 0.99 7.15
N ASN A 158 -4.56 0.04 7.58
CA ASN A 158 -4.36 -0.26 8.99
C ASN A 158 -3.82 0.96 9.75
N PHE A 159 -2.81 1.62 9.19
CA PHE A 159 -2.20 2.79 9.81
C PHE A 159 -3.17 3.98 9.90
N VAL A 160 -3.95 4.22 8.84
CA VAL A 160 -4.85 5.39 8.77
C VAL A 160 -6.17 5.17 9.51
N SER A 161 -6.74 3.96 9.47
CA SER A 161 -8.10 3.71 9.95
C SER A 161 -8.20 2.79 11.17
N PHE A 162 -7.17 1.99 11.45
CA PHE A 162 -7.20 0.99 12.53
C PHE A 162 -6.12 1.21 13.59
N ARG A 163 -5.50 2.40 13.66
CA ARG A 163 -4.44 2.71 14.64
C ARG A 163 -4.84 2.39 16.08
N ASP A 164 -6.06 2.75 16.46
CA ASP A 164 -6.56 2.59 17.84
C ASP A 164 -7.25 1.24 18.07
N SER A 165 -7.28 0.37 17.04
CA SER A 165 -7.92 -0.95 17.12
C SER A 165 -6.98 -1.97 17.75
N PRO A 166 -7.46 -2.86 18.63
CA PRO A 166 -6.65 -3.96 19.18
C PRO A 166 -6.15 -4.93 18.10
N PHE A 167 -6.79 -4.95 16.93
CA PHE A 167 -6.41 -5.80 15.80
C PHE A 167 -5.33 -5.18 14.90
N HIS A 168 -4.85 -3.96 15.19
CA HIS A 168 -3.86 -3.25 14.39
C HIS A 168 -2.63 -4.13 14.09
N LEU A 169 -2.11 -4.81 15.11
CA LEU A 169 -0.91 -5.64 14.99
C LEU A 169 -1.14 -6.85 14.08
N LEU A 170 -2.31 -7.47 14.17
CA LEU A 170 -2.68 -8.63 13.37
C LEU A 170 -2.80 -8.23 11.89
N ILE A 171 -3.52 -7.14 11.61
CA ILE A 171 -3.72 -6.63 10.24
C ILE A 171 -2.36 -6.24 9.63
N PHE A 172 -1.48 -5.62 10.42
CA PHE A 172 -0.12 -5.29 10.00
C PHE A 172 0.65 -6.56 9.56
N TRP A 173 0.66 -7.61 10.37
CA TRP A 173 1.35 -8.86 10.03
C TRP A 173 0.78 -9.54 8.79
N ILE A 174 -0.54 -9.52 8.60
CA ILE A 174 -1.17 -9.99 7.36
C ILE A 174 -0.59 -9.22 6.17
N GLY A 175 -0.55 -7.89 6.24
CA GLY A 175 0.03 -7.05 5.20
C GLY A 175 1.50 -7.39 4.90
N VAL A 176 2.30 -7.59 5.94
CA VAL A 176 3.73 -7.97 5.80
C VAL A 176 3.88 -9.32 5.09
N VAL A 177 3.09 -10.32 5.47
CA VAL A 177 3.10 -11.64 4.83
C VAL A 177 2.72 -11.51 3.35
N LEU A 178 1.66 -10.76 3.04
CA LEU A 178 1.23 -10.51 1.66
C LEU A 178 2.33 -9.85 0.82
N ILE A 179 3.00 -8.83 1.36
CA ILE A 179 4.11 -8.17 0.68
C ILE A 179 5.28 -9.14 0.47
N THR A 180 5.61 -9.95 1.49
CA THR A 180 6.72 -10.90 1.42
C THR A 180 6.46 -11.97 0.36
N VAL A 181 5.29 -12.62 0.40
CA VAL A 181 4.88 -13.61 -0.60
C VAL A 181 4.79 -12.99 -1.99
N GLY A 182 4.22 -11.78 -2.08
CA GLY A 182 4.11 -11.03 -3.32
C GLY A 182 5.47 -10.72 -3.95
N ASN A 183 6.48 -10.36 -3.15
CA ASN A 183 7.86 -10.17 -3.60
C ASN A 183 8.45 -11.48 -4.12
N VAL A 184 8.33 -12.58 -3.37
CA VAL A 184 8.84 -13.89 -3.78
C VAL A 184 8.25 -14.29 -5.15
N PHE A 185 6.94 -14.14 -5.33
CA PHE A 185 6.27 -14.49 -6.60
C PHE A 185 6.65 -13.55 -7.75
N SER A 186 6.95 -12.28 -7.45
CA SER A 186 7.32 -11.28 -8.46
C SER A 186 8.77 -11.37 -8.93
N PHE A 187 9.68 -11.80 -8.05
CA PHE A 187 11.12 -11.90 -8.33
C PHE A 187 11.59 -13.32 -8.69
N TYR A 188 10.89 -14.35 -8.24
CA TYR A 188 11.21 -15.76 -8.53
C TYR A 188 10.06 -16.51 -9.26
N PRO A 189 9.45 -15.94 -10.32
CA PRO A 189 8.29 -16.55 -10.98
C PRO A 189 8.61 -17.91 -11.62
N GLU A 190 9.82 -18.09 -12.16
CA GLU A 190 10.25 -19.35 -12.80
C GLU A 190 10.45 -20.48 -11.80
N LYS A 191 11.15 -20.19 -10.69
CA LYS A 191 11.38 -21.17 -9.61
C LYS A 191 10.07 -21.58 -8.93
N MET A 192 9.17 -20.62 -8.71
CA MET A 192 7.85 -20.90 -8.15
C MET A 192 6.95 -21.63 -9.14
N GLY A 193 7.07 -21.35 -10.44
CA GLY A 193 6.40 -22.10 -11.49
C GLY A 193 6.77 -23.57 -11.45
N LEU A 194 8.07 -23.87 -11.43
CA LEU A 194 8.59 -25.24 -11.34
C LEU A 194 8.14 -25.95 -10.06
N LEU A 195 8.13 -25.27 -8.91
CA LEU A 195 7.67 -25.85 -7.64
C LEU A 195 6.16 -26.14 -7.61
N LEU A 196 5.35 -25.36 -8.32
CA LEU A 196 3.89 -25.52 -8.38
C LEU A 196 3.43 -26.47 -9.50
N THR A 197 4.30 -26.80 -10.46
CA THR A 197 4.02 -27.75 -11.56
C THR A 197 4.75 -29.08 -11.42
N ASN A 198 5.54 -29.29 -10.36
CA ASN A 198 6.12 -30.60 -10.04
C ASN A 198 5.13 -31.46 -9.24
N ASP A 199 3.92 -31.62 -9.80
CA ASP A 199 3.01 -32.75 -9.62
C ASP A 199 2.74 -33.35 -11.00
#